data_AF-A0A4Q3JB57-F1
#
_entry.id   AF-A0A4Q3JB57-F1
#
_cell.length_a   1.000
_cell.length_b   1.000
_cell.length_c   1.000
_cell.angle_alpha   90.00
_cell.angle_beta   90.00
_cell.angle_gamma   90.00
#
_symmetry.space_group_name_H-M   'P 1'
#
loop_
_entity.id
_entity.type
_entity.pdbx_description
1 polymer ?
#
loop_
_entity_poly.entity_id
_entity_poly.type
_entity_poly.pdbx_seq_one_letter_code
_entity_poly.pdbx_strand_id
1 'polypeptide(L)'
;VDRGVADVPRERREELGRDRERVDVLAEPPVDSLSVAAQFFPSFTGDICNAAVYAEPVVSLKASVAARSALLSAMSEIPDGTTPTGPALEGALTQARLWARQRPDEAVAVVLATDGQPTECSPIATSDLASLAAAALVDSPQQPGVPTFVVGILGVNDLGSGAREALDAIARSGGTGTSTLVDPSRDVTEQFSEALRSVATRGVSCSLALPSAVDDIGKLSLVNVALTTAACGRRVLSYVDSAADCASGDGWTYDVDPTSGTLPKKAILCPLSCERYRAGAEATIEVGCLTQGWTQ
;
A
#
# COMPACT_ATOMS: atom_id res chain seq x y z
N VAL A 1 -6.43 34.55 43.03
CA VAL A 1 -7.37 33.64 42.34
C VAL A 1 -6.53 32.88 41.34
N ASP A 2 -5.91 31.83 41.86
CA ASP A 2 -5.02 30.92 41.16
C ASP A 2 -5.87 29.70 40.82
N ARG A 3 -6.06 29.40 39.53
CA ARG A 3 -6.80 28.21 39.09
C ARG A 3 -5.95 27.47 38.07
N GLY A 4 -5.14 26.55 38.62
CA GLY A 4 -5.01 25.17 38.18
C GLY A 4 -4.79 24.96 36.68
N VAL A 5 -3.51 24.97 36.28
CA VAL A 5 -3.05 24.15 35.16
C VAL A 5 -3.28 22.69 35.60
N ALA A 6 -4.33 22.08 35.08
CA ALA A 6 -4.58 20.66 35.29
C ALA A 6 -3.40 19.87 34.73
N ASP A 7 -2.79 19.08 35.60
CA ASP A 7 -1.70 18.17 35.32
C ASP A 7 -2.18 17.14 34.29
N VAL A 8 -1.69 17.26 33.05
CA VAL A 8 -1.95 16.28 32.00
C VAL A 8 -1.23 15.00 32.39
N PRO A 9 -1.92 13.85 32.56
CA PRO A 9 -1.30 12.61 33.01
C PRO A 9 -0.09 12.24 32.15
N ARG A 10 0.97 11.73 32.79
CA ARG A 10 2.25 11.42 32.14
C ARG A 10 2.11 10.48 30.94
N GLU A 11 1.20 9.51 31.03
CA GLU A 11 0.80 8.58 29.97
C GLU A 11 0.24 9.32 28.73
N ARG A 12 -0.58 10.36 28.95
CA ARG A 12 -1.20 11.17 27.90
C ARG A 12 -0.20 12.08 27.19
N ARG A 13 0.88 12.49 27.87
CA ARG A 13 2.02 13.20 27.25
C ARG A 13 2.90 12.27 26.42
N GLU A 14 3.02 10.99 26.79
CA GLU A 14 3.75 9.98 26.03
C GLU A 14 2.98 9.53 24.78
N GLU A 15 1.65 9.53 24.81
CA GLU A 15 0.76 9.32 23.65
C GLU A 15 0.84 10.48 22.64
N LEU A 16 0.71 11.73 23.11
CA LEU A 16 0.86 12.95 22.30
C LEU A 16 2.28 13.16 21.75
N GLY A 17 3.30 12.62 22.44
CA GLY A 17 4.68 12.57 21.96
C GLY A 17 4.85 11.60 20.79
N ARG A 18 4.26 10.40 20.91
CA ARG A 18 4.21 9.38 19.84
C ARG A 18 3.50 9.89 18.59
N ASP A 19 2.42 10.66 18.74
CA ASP A 19 1.65 11.24 17.62
C ASP A 19 2.41 12.26 16.78
N ARG A 20 3.34 13.03 17.38
CA ARG A 20 4.12 14.03 16.64
C ARG A 20 5.22 13.39 15.78
N GLU A 21 5.76 12.25 16.23
CA GLU A 21 6.79 11.49 15.51
C GLU A 21 6.17 10.69 14.35
N ARG A 22 4.91 10.24 14.49
CA ARG A 22 4.09 9.52 13.47
C ARG A 22 4.01 10.18 12.09
N VAL A 23 4.41 11.43 11.96
CA VAL A 23 4.10 12.26 10.80
C VAL A 23 5.33 12.81 10.06
N ASP A 24 6.55 12.67 10.60
CA ASP A 24 7.79 12.87 9.80
C ASP A 24 7.92 11.88 8.63
N VAL A 25 7.18 10.77 8.73
CA VAL A 25 7.08 9.64 7.80
C VAL A 25 6.64 10.00 6.38
N LEU A 26 5.82 11.04 6.22
CA LEU A 26 5.20 11.39 4.93
C LEU A 26 6.05 12.30 4.05
N ALA A 27 7.30 12.58 4.48
CA ALA A 27 8.22 13.49 3.80
C ALA A 27 9.51 12.81 3.30
N GLU A 28 9.53 11.48 3.25
CA GLU A 28 10.67 10.70 2.77
C GLU A 28 10.58 10.43 1.24
N PRO A 29 11.71 10.35 0.51
CA PRO A 29 11.74 10.42 -0.96
C PRO A 29 10.85 9.42 -1.75
N PRO A 30 10.58 8.16 -1.33
CA PRO A 30 9.66 7.29 -2.07
C PRO A 30 8.17 7.63 -1.87
N VAL A 31 7.81 8.48 -0.91
CA VAL A 31 6.42 8.91 -0.69
C VAL A 31 6.11 10.31 -1.23
N ASP A 32 7.10 11.09 -1.64
CA ASP A 32 6.91 12.46 -2.18
C ASP A 32 6.10 12.50 -3.48
N SER A 33 6.09 11.41 -4.26
CA SER A 33 5.26 11.26 -5.47
C SER A 33 3.85 10.72 -5.19
N LEU A 34 3.52 10.41 -3.93
CA LEU A 34 2.19 9.90 -3.57
C LEU A 34 1.26 11.05 -3.21
N SER A 35 0.01 10.92 -3.64
CA SER A 35 -1.09 11.64 -3.02
C SER A 35 -1.78 10.75 -2.02
N VAL A 36 -2.03 11.26 -0.81
CA VAL A 36 -2.65 10.56 0.30
C VAL A 36 -3.94 11.25 0.70
N ALA A 37 -4.97 10.45 0.93
CA ALA A 37 -6.20 10.82 1.59
C ALA A 37 -6.42 9.86 2.76
N ALA A 38 -7.15 10.29 3.77
CA ALA A 38 -7.45 9.42 4.91
C ALA A 38 -8.86 9.62 5.42
N GLN A 39 -9.39 8.51 5.91
CA GLN A 39 -10.61 8.43 6.70
C GLN A 39 -10.36 7.49 7.87
N PHE A 40 -11.01 7.74 8.99
CA PHE A 40 -10.90 6.94 10.21
C PHE A 40 -12.22 6.21 10.48
N PHE A 41 -12.12 5.06 11.16
CA PHE A 41 -13.28 4.36 11.67
C PHE A 41 -13.11 4.09 13.18
N PRO A 42 -14.21 4.13 13.95
CA PRO A 42 -15.54 4.60 13.56
C PRO A 42 -15.53 6.08 13.17
N SER A 43 -16.39 6.47 12.21
CA SER A 43 -16.49 7.88 11.82
C SER A 43 -17.04 8.71 12.98
N PHE A 44 -16.47 9.90 13.19
CA PHE A 44 -16.95 10.86 14.20
C PHE A 44 -18.24 11.60 13.77
N THR A 45 -18.67 11.40 12.53
CA THR A 45 -19.88 12.03 11.97
C THR A 45 -20.74 11.01 11.22
N GLY A 46 -22.05 11.22 11.19
CA GLY A 46 -22.98 10.36 10.44
C GLY A 46 -23.23 8.99 11.08
N ASP A 47 -23.85 8.12 10.29
CA ASP A 47 -24.12 6.72 10.66
C ASP A 47 -22.88 5.87 10.35
N ILE A 48 -22.23 5.33 11.39
CA ILE A 48 -21.00 4.53 11.26
C ILE A 48 -21.21 3.21 10.51
N CYS A 49 -22.46 2.76 10.34
CA CYS A 49 -22.80 1.60 9.52
C CYS A 49 -23.11 1.96 8.05
N ASN A 50 -23.10 3.24 7.68
CA ASN A 50 -23.33 3.69 6.32
C ASN A 50 -21.99 3.92 5.59
N ALA A 51 -21.69 3.10 4.58
CA ALA A 51 -20.48 3.20 3.79
C ALA A 51 -20.24 4.58 3.15
N ALA A 52 -21.31 5.33 2.85
CA ALA A 52 -21.20 6.67 2.26
C ALA A 52 -20.45 7.66 3.16
N VAL A 53 -20.51 7.50 4.49
CA VAL A 53 -19.77 8.32 5.46
C VAL A 53 -18.26 8.16 5.28
N TYR A 54 -17.80 7.00 4.81
CA TYR A 54 -16.39 6.71 4.60
C TYR A 54 -15.90 7.00 3.18
N ALA A 55 -16.81 7.29 2.24
CA ALA A 55 -16.46 7.67 0.87
C ALA A 55 -15.94 9.12 0.77
N GLU A 56 -16.21 9.96 1.79
CA GLU A 56 -15.68 11.31 1.89
C GLU A 56 -14.52 11.33 2.89
N PRO A 57 -13.26 11.48 2.45
CA PRO A 57 -12.11 11.48 3.34
C PRO A 57 -12.06 12.73 4.22
N VAL A 58 -11.86 12.56 5.52
CA VAL A 58 -11.63 13.69 6.45
C VAL A 58 -10.34 14.44 6.09
N VAL A 59 -9.33 13.72 5.57
CA VAL A 59 -8.17 14.32 4.92
C VAL A 59 -8.32 14.13 3.42
N SER A 60 -8.62 15.21 2.71
CA SER A 60 -8.73 15.20 1.25
C SER A 60 -7.41 14.80 0.58
N LEU A 61 -7.51 14.16 -0.59
CA LEU A 61 -6.37 13.70 -1.36
C LEU A 61 -5.43 14.85 -1.73
N LYS A 62 -4.20 14.79 -1.23
CA LYS A 62 -3.14 15.80 -1.43
C LYS A 62 -1.80 15.09 -1.52
N ALA A 63 -0.80 15.72 -2.14
CA ALA A 63 0.59 15.25 -2.05
C ALA A 63 0.96 14.96 -0.59
N SER A 64 1.65 13.85 -0.34
CA SER A 64 2.00 13.32 0.99
C SER A 64 2.56 14.38 1.95
N VAL A 65 3.50 15.20 1.49
CA VAL A 65 4.10 16.31 2.24
C VAL A 65 3.05 17.34 2.71
N ALA A 66 2.00 17.58 1.91
CA ALA A 66 0.91 18.49 2.23
C ALA A 66 -0.24 17.81 3.01
N ALA A 67 -0.39 16.50 2.91
CA ALA A 67 -1.34 15.72 3.70
C ALA A 67 -0.89 15.61 5.18
N ARG A 68 0.42 15.68 5.40
CA ARG A 68 1.11 15.58 6.70
C ARG A 68 0.40 16.30 7.86
N SER A 69 0.24 17.62 7.78
CA SER A 69 -0.36 18.41 8.86
C SER A 69 -1.86 18.13 9.05
N ALA A 70 -2.55 17.78 7.96
CA ALA A 70 -3.97 17.45 8.00
C ALA A 70 -4.21 16.09 8.69
N LEU A 71 -3.33 15.12 8.47
CA LEU A 71 -3.36 13.83 9.16
C LEU A 71 -3.12 13.99 10.66
N LEU A 72 -2.12 14.77 11.09
CA LEU A 72 -1.93 15.08 12.52
C LEU A 72 -3.17 15.68 13.17
N SER A 73 -3.79 16.63 12.47
CA SER A 73 -4.99 17.28 12.98
C SER A 73 -6.15 16.29 13.13
N ALA A 74 -6.33 15.41 12.15
CA ALA A 74 -7.43 14.45 12.15
C ALA A 74 -7.23 13.29 13.16
N MET A 75 -5.98 12.91 13.44
CA MET A 75 -5.64 11.87 14.42
C MET A 75 -5.72 12.34 15.88
N SER A 76 -5.91 13.64 16.13
CA SER A 76 -6.11 14.17 17.49
C SER A 76 -7.46 13.76 18.12
N GLU A 77 -8.34 13.16 17.32
CA GLU A 77 -9.58 12.54 17.77
C GLU A 77 -9.33 11.03 17.99
N ILE A 78 -9.35 10.60 19.25
CA ILE A 78 -9.11 9.19 19.64
C ILE A 78 -10.39 8.40 19.36
N PRO A 79 -10.38 7.39 18.47
CA PRO A 79 -11.53 6.53 18.28
C PRO A 79 -11.76 5.66 19.52
N ASP A 80 -13.00 5.62 20.02
CA ASP A 80 -13.41 4.71 21.10
C ASP A 80 -14.27 3.56 20.55
N GLY A 81 -13.92 2.35 20.96
CA GLY A 81 -14.86 1.25 21.22
C GLY A 81 -15.13 0.22 20.12
N THR A 82 -15.14 0.57 18.83
CA THR A 82 -15.67 -0.32 17.79
C THR A 82 -14.86 -0.33 16.49
N THR A 83 -15.00 -1.37 15.69
CA THR A 83 -14.25 -1.58 14.44
C THR A 83 -15.24 -1.85 13.29
N PRO A 84 -15.96 -0.83 12.76
CA PRO A 84 -16.91 -0.99 11.65
C PRO A 84 -16.18 -1.10 10.30
N THR A 85 -15.31 -2.12 10.16
CA THR A 85 -14.43 -2.30 9.01
C THR A 85 -15.17 -2.44 7.68
N GLY A 86 -16.36 -3.08 7.68
CA GLY A 86 -17.15 -3.30 6.46
C GLY A 86 -17.52 -2.01 5.74
N PRO A 87 -18.33 -1.15 6.35
CA PRO A 87 -18.69 0.16 5.79
C PRO A 87 -17.47 1.03 5.49
N ALA A 88 -16.44 0.99 6.34
CA ALA A 88 -15.22 1.78 6.15
C ALA A 88 -14.46 1.37 4.88
N LEU A 89 -14.25 0.05 4.71
CA LEU A 89 -13.60 -0.50 3.52
C LEU A 89 -14.44 -0.26 2.27
N GLU A 90 -15.76 -0.45 2.33
CA GLU A 90 -16.66 -0.23 1.20
C GLU A 90 -16.66 1.24 0.72
N GLY A 91 -16.73 2.20 1.65
CA GLY A 91 -16.67 3.62 1.32
C GLY A 91 -15.33 4.02 0.71
N ALA A 92 -14.22 3.57 1.31
CA ALA A 92 -12.88 3.83 0.79
C ALA A 92 -12.69 3.26 -0.63
N LEU A 93 -13.12 2.02 -0.89
CA LEU A 93 -13.03 1.39 -2.22
C LEU A 93 -13.92 2.10 -3.25
N THR A 94 -15.10 2.57 -2.85
CA THR A 94 -16.00 3.36 -3.70
C THR A 94 -15.32 4.64 -4.16
N GLN A 95 -14.71 5.38 -3.23
CA GLN A 95 -14.01 6.62 -3.54
C GLN A 95 -12.72 6.40 -4.34
N ALA A 96 -11.95 5.37 -3.99
CA ALA A 96 -10.73 5.02 -4.73
C ALA A 96 -11.04 4.69 -6.19
N ARG A 97 -12.13 3.96 -6.47
CA ARG A 97 -12.58 3.67 -7.83
C ARG A 97 -13.01 4.91 -8.60
N LEU A 98 -13.62 5.89 -7.93
CA LEU A 98 -13.93 7.18 -8.54
C LEU A 98 -12.65 7.91 -8.95
N TRP A 99 -11.64 7.94 -8.08
CA TRP A 99 -10.34 8.53 -8.40
C TRP A 99 -9.60 7.79 -9.51
N ALA A 100 -9.59 6.47 -9.51
CA ALA A 100 -8.93 5.68 -10.54
C ALA A 100 -9.50 5.97 -11.93
N ARG A 101 -10.83 6.19 -12.03
CA ARG A 101 -11.47 6.61 -13.30
C ARG A 101 -11.09 8.04 -13.72
N GLN A 102 -10.94 8.94 -12.76
CA GLN A 102 -10.63 10.36 -13.02
C GLN A 102 -9.15 10.61 -13.30
N ARG A 103 -8.28 9.68 -12.90
CA ARG A 103 -6.83 9.76 -13.03
C ARG A 103 -6.28 8.48 -13.69
N PRO A 104 -6.57 8.27 -14.99
CA PRO A 104 -6.20 7.04 -15.68
C PRO A 104 -4.67 6.81 -15.76
N ASP A 105 -3.88 7.86 -15.59
CA ASP A 105 -2.41 7.81 -15.58
C ASP A 105 -1.82 7.58 -14.17
N GLU A 106 -2.66 7.49 -13.14
CA GLU A 106 -2.25 7.27 -11.75
C GLU A 106 -2.76 5.92 -11.24
N ALA A 107 -1.88 5.17 -10.57
CA ALA A 107 -2.31 4.00 -9.82
C ALA A 107 -2.94 4.43 -8.49
N VAL A 108 -4.14 3.90 -8.21
CA VAL A 108 -4.89 4.17 -6.99
C VAL A 108 -5.05 2.87 -6.21
N ALA A 109 -4.73 2.90 -4.92
CA ALA A 109 -4.85 1.76 -4.01
C ALA A 109 -5.57 2.18 -2.73
N VAL A 110 -6.14 1.21 -2.02
CA VAL A 110 -6.65 1.38 -0.65
C VAL A 110 -5.69 0.72 0.33
N VAL A 111 -5.43 1.39 1.44
CA VAL A 111 -4.71 0.82 2.60
C VAL A 111 -5.68 0.73 3.77
N LEU A 112 -6.00 -0.48 4.19
CA LEU A 112 -6.75 -0.75 5.40
C LEU A 112 -5.76 -0.93 6.56
N ALA A 113 -5.73 0.03 7.49
CA ALA A 113 -4.98 -0.09 8.73
C ALA A 113 -5.93 -0.37 9.90
N THR A 114 -5.66 -1.40 10.69
CA THR A 114 -6.50 -1.80 11.84
C THR A 114 -5.66 -2.49 12.91
N ASP A 115 -6.07 -2.37 14.17
CA ASP A 115 -5.45 -3.02 15.33
C ASP A 115 -6.14 -4.33 15.75
N GLY A 116 -7.26 -4.66 15.11
CA GLY A 116 -8.03 -5.85 15.42
C GLY A 116 -9.02 -6.28 14.34
N GLN A 117 -9.86 -7.23 14.71
CA GLN A 117 -10.92 -7.77 13.85
C GLN A 117 -12.14 -6.82 13.80
N PRO A 118 -12.95 -6.87 12.73
CA PRO A 118 -14.22 -6.16 12.66
C PRO A 118 -15.14 -6.56 13.82
N THR A 119 -15.76 -5.60 14.49
CA THR A 119 -16.63 -5.87 15.64
C THR A 119 -18.11 -5.64 15.34
N GLU A 120 -18.42 -4.78 14.37
CA GLU A 120 -19.79 -4.36 14.09
C GLU A 120 -19.97 -3.84 12.66
N CYS A 121 -21.22 -3.53 12.31
CA CYS A 121 -21.69 -3.09 10.99
C CYS A 121 -21.35 -4.08 9.87
N SER A 122 -22.38 -4.70 9.30
CA SER A 122 -22.17 -5.62 8.17
C SER A 122 -21.53 -4.92 6.96
N PRO A 123 -20.63 -5.59 6.24
CA PRO A 123 -20.13 -6.94 6.50
C PRO A 123 -19.12 -7.02 7.65
N ILE A 124 -19.34 -7.95 8.59
CA ILE A 124 -18.42 -8.26 9.70
C ILE A 124 -17.54 -9.47 9.36
N ALA A 125 -18.10 -10.45 8.65
CA ALA A 125 -17.39 -11.68 8.32
C ALA A 125 -16.20 -11.41 7.39
N THR A 126 -15.05 -11.99 7.72
CA THR A 126 -13.83 -11.87 6.92
C THR A 126 -14.04 -12.27 5.46
N SER A 127 -14.86 -13.30 5.18
CA SER A 127 -15.17 -13.73 3.81
C SER A 127 -15.85 -12.64 2.99
N ASP A 128 -16.71 -11.85 3.63
CA ASP A 128 -17.48 -10.80 2.97
C ASP A 128 -16.60 -9.57 2.73
N LEU A 129 -15.74 -9.22 3.70
CA LEU A 129 -14.71 -8.19 3.53
C LEU A 129 -13.71 -8.55 2.43
N ALA A 130 -13.27 -9.81 2.39
CA ALA A 130 -12.42 -10.32 1.33
C ALA A 130 -13.14 -10.25 -0.03
N SER A 131 -14.46 -10.51 -0.07
CA SER A 131 -15.26 -10.36 -1.29
C SER A 131 -15.38 -8.89 -1.73
N LEU A 132 -15.48 -7.93 -0.81
CA LEU A 132 -15.42 -6.50 -1.14
C LEU A 132 -14.09 -6.13 -1.79
N ALA A 133 -12.96 -6.57 -1.21
CA ALA A 133 -11.63 -6.32 -1.74
C ALA A 133 -11.41 -6.97 -3.12
N ALA A 134 -11.85 -8.23 -3.29
CA ALA A 134 -11.81 -8.91 -4.58
C ALA A 134 -12.66 -8.21 -5.64
N ALA A 135 -13.88 -7.80 -5.27
CA ALA A 135 -14.75 -7.07 -6.16
C ALA A 135 -14.10 -5.76 -6.61
N ALA A 136 -13.39 -5.06 -5.73
CA ALA A 136 -12.67 -3.82 -6.03
C ALA A 136 -11.49 -3.98 -6.98
N LEU A 137 -10.79 -5.12 -6.89
CA LEU A 137 -9.64 -5.46 -7.72
C LEU A 137 -10.00 -5.74 -9.19
N VAL A 138 -11.25 -6.14 -9.48
CA VAL A 138 -11.70 -6.41 -10.85
C VAL A 138 -11.49 -5.16 -11.71
N ASP A 139 -10.67 -5.33 -12.75
CA ASP A 139 -10.26 -4.28 -13.68
C ASP A 139 -11.08 -4.34 -14.97
N SER A 140 -11.50 -3.19 -15.48
CA SER A 140 -12.20 -3.06 -16.75
C SER A 140 -12.01 -1.64 -17.33
N PRO A 141 -12.24 -1.43 -18.65
CA PRO A 141 -12.03 -0.13 -19.26
C PRO A 141 -12.84 1.03 -18.64
N GLN A 142 -13.99 0.73 -18.03
CA GLN A 142 -14.85 1.71 -17.37
C GLN A 142 -14.68 1.74 -15.85
N GLN A 143 -13.93 0.80 -15.28
CA GLN A 143 -13.75 0.66 -13.84
C GLN A 143 -12.37 0.05 -13.57
N PRO A 144 -11.34 0.90 -13.40
CA PRO A 144 -10.01 0.42 -13.08
C PRO A 144 -10.00 -0.35 -11.75
N GLY A 145 -9.23 -1.43 -11.71
CA GLY A 145 -9.04 -2.25 -10.52
C GLY A 145 -8.30 -1.49 -9.42
N VAL A 146 -8.78 -1.60 -8.19
CA VAL A 146 -8.17 -0.97 -7.01
C VAL A 146 -7.66 -2.04 -6.06
N PRO A 147 -6.33 -2.22 -5.92
CA PRO A 147 -5.78 -3.16 -4.95
C PRO A 147 -6.00 -2.68 -3.52
N THR A 148 -6.19 -3.64 -2.61
CA THR A 148 -6.35 -3.39 -1.16
C THR A 148 -5.15 -3.94 -0.40
N PHE A 149 -4.34 -3.06 0.16
CA PHE A 149 -3.27 -3.40 1.10
C PHE A 149 -3.82 -3.39 2.53
N VAL A 150 -3.31 -4.28 3.37
CA VAL A 150 -3.74 -4.38 4.76
C VAL A 150 -2.54 -4.24 5.68
N VAL A 151 -2.66 -3.38 6.68
CA VAL A 151 -1.65 -3.17 7.73
C VAL A 151 -2.30 -3.48 9.08
N GLY A 152 -1.81 -4.52 9.75
CA GLY A 152 -2.30 -4.95 11.04
C GLY A 152 -1.40 -4.47 12.17
N ILE A 153 -1.92 -3.66 13.09
CA ILE A 153 -1.21 -3.20 14.29
C ILE A 153 -1.59 -4.16 15.43
N LEU A 154 -1.09 -5.39 15.35
CA LEU A 154 -1.59 -6.52 16.13
C LEU A 154 -0.67 -6.83 17.31
N GLY A 155 -1.24 -6.83 18.52
CA GLY A 155 -0.58 -7.36 19.70
C GLY A 155 -0.70 -8.89 19.80
N VAL A 156 -0.09 -9.46 20.84
CA VAL A 156 -0.10 -10.92 21.08
C VAL A 156 -1.50 -11.50 21.23
N ASN A 157 -2.43 -10.72 21.78
CA ASN A 157 -3.82 -11.14 21.97
C ASN A 157 -4.56 -11.20 20.63
N ASP A 158 -4.32 -10.23 19.75
CA ASP A 158 -4.97 -10.15 18.43
C ASP A 158 -4.48 -11.29 17.55
N LEU A 159 -3.18 -11.57 17.58
CA LEU A 159 -2.59 -12.73 16.90
C LEU A 159 -3.19 -14.05 17.40
N GLY A 160 -3.42 -14.19 18.71
CA GLY A 160 -4.08 -15.37 19.28
C GLY A 160 -5.55 -15.52 18.90
N SER A 161 -6.20 -14.44 18.46
CA SER A 161 -7.63 -14.41 18.08
C SER A 161 -7.91 -14.75 16.62
N GLY A 162 -6.87 -14.94 15.79
CA GLY A 162 -7.01 -15.16 14.36
C GLY A 162 -7.05 -13.88 13.52
N ALA A 163 -6.72 -12.72 14.10
CA ALA A 163 -6.78 -11.43 13.40
C ALA A 163 -5.85 -11.40 12.18
N ARG A 164 -4.64 -11.96 12.29
CA ARG A 164 -3.71 -12.03 11.16
C ARG A 164 -4.30 -12.78 9.98
N GLU A 165 -4.86 -13.95 10.21
CA GLU A 165 -5.45 -14.79 9.17
C GLU A 165 -6.59 -14.07 8.47
N ALA A 166 -7.38 -13.31 9.23
CA ALA A 166 -8.45 -12.47 8.70
C ALA A 166 -7.91 -11.35 7.81
N LEU A 167 -6.90 -10.61 8.27
CA LEU A 167 -6.28 -9.52 7.52
C LEU A 167 -5.55 -10.03 6.26
N ASP A 168 -4.87 -11.17 6.35
CA ASP A 168 -4.22 -11.83 5.22
C ASP A 168 -5.23 -12.30 4.17
N ALA A 169 -6.45 -12.69 4.57
CA ALA A 169 -7.51 -13.06 3.62
C ALA A 169 -7.99 -11.84 2.82
N ILE A 170 -8.16 -10.69 3.49
CA ILE A 170 -8.55 -9.43 2.83
C ILE A 170 -7.44 -8.98 1.87
N ALA A 171 -6.17 -8.97 2.32
CA ALA A 171 -5.03 -8.60 1.48
C ALA A 171 -4.89 -9.52 0.25
N ARG A 172 -5.04 -10.84 0.42
CA ARG A 172 -4.97 -11.80 -0.70
C ARG A 172 -6.06 -11.55 -1.71
N SER A 173 -7.31 -11.39 -1.26
CA SER A 173 -8.44 -11.11 -2.15
C SER A 173 -8.35 -9.74 -2.81
N GLY A 174 -7.78 -8.76 -2.10
CA GLY A 174 -7.44 -7.44 -2.63
C GLY A 174 -6.21 -7.40 -3.54
N GLY A 175 -5.60 -8.55 -3.83
CA GLY A 175 -4.51 -8.69 -4.79
C GLY A 175 -3.14 -8.24 -4.28
N THR A 176 -2.95 -8.13 -2.96
CA THR A 176 -1.70 -7.60 -2.34
C THR A 176 -0.93 -8.63 -1.53
N GLY A 177 -1.39 -9.88 -1.54
CA GLY A 177 -0.74 -10.99 -0.83
C GLY A 177 -1.09 -10.96 0.66
N THR A 178 -0.12 -10.72 1.53
CA THR A 178 -0.33 -10.78 2.98
C THR A 178 -0.40 -9.38 3.60
N SER A 179 -1.03 -9.30 4.77
CA SER A 179 -1.02 -8.11 5.59
C SER A 179 0.39 -7.81 6.09
N THR A 180 0.72 -6.53 6.17
CA THR A 180 1.96 -6.08 6.82
C THR A 180 1.69 -5.90 8.30
N LEU A 181 2.44 -6.59 9.15
CA LEU A 181 2.26 -6.53 10.59
C LEU A 181 3.16 -5.46 11.20
N VAL A 182 2.57 -4.65 12.09
CA VAL A 182 3.25 -3.69 12.92
C VAL A 182 3.12 -4.16 14.36
N ASP A 183 4.24 -4.41 15.02
CA ASP A 183 4.29 -4.82 16.42
C ASP A 183 4.08 -3.59 17.32
N PRO A 184 2.98 -3.51 18.09
CA PRO A 184 2.69 -2.37 18.96
C PRO A 184 3.67 -2.23 20.14
N SER A 185 4.50 -3.24 20.42
CA SER A 185 5.53 -3.20 21.46
C SER A 185 6.85 -2.54 21.02
N ARG A 186 6.98 -2.21 19.73
CA ARG A 186 8.17 -1.59 19.12
C ARG A 186 7.83 -0.19 18.62
N ASP A 187 8.75 0.41 17.86
CA ASP A 187 8.47 1.65 17.15
C ASP A 187 7.40 1.41 16.06
N VAL A 188 6.15 1.69 16.41
CA VAL A 188 5.00 1.60 15.50
C VAL A 188 5.13 2.59 14.36
N THR A 189 5.72 3.76 14.62
CA THR A 189 5.90 4.80 13.62
C THR A 189 6.82 4.31 12.52
N GLU A 190 8.01 3.83 12.87
CA GLU A 190 8.98 3.32 11.91
C GLU A 190 8.42 2.14 11.10
N GLN A 191 7.78 1.19 11.77
CA GLN A 191 7.20 0.01 11.11
C GLN A 191 6.03 0.36 10.19
N PHE A 192 5.14 1.27 10.60
CA PHE A 192 4.04 1.71 9.77
C PHE A 192 4.53 2.52 8.57
N SER A 193 5.61 3.30 8.74
CA SER A 193 6.31 3.99 7.65
C SER A 193 6.84 3.02 6.61
N GLU A 194 7.50 1.96 7.06
CA GLU A 194 8.00 0.91 6.19
C GLU A 194 6.85 0.20 5.47
N ALA A 195 5.74 -0.05 6.17
CA ALA A 195 4.54 -0.61 5.56
C ALA A 195 4.01 0.29 4.44
N LEU A 196 3.86 1.61 4.68
CA LEU A 196 3.40 2.55 3.66
C LEU A 196 4.38 2.67 2.48
N ARG A 197 5.71 2.68 2.73
CA ARG A 197 6.73 2.68 1.66
C ARG A 197 6.68 1.40 0.82
N SER A 198 6.50 0.25 1.47
CA SER A 198 6.30 -1.04 0.79
C SER A 198 5.03 -1.03 -0.06
N VAL A 199 3.93 -0.48 0.45
CA VAL A 199 2.67 -0.31 -0.30
C VAL A 199 2.86 0.61 -1.49
N ALA A 200 3.52 1.75 -1.33
CA ALA A 200 3.81 2.67 -2.42
C ALA A 200 4.59 1.98 -3.55
N THR A 201 5.56 1.16 -3.19
CA THR A 201 6.41 0.45 -4.14
C THR A 201 5.69 -0.72 -4.82
N ARG A 202 4.82 -1.45 -4.11
CA ARG A 202 4.07 -2.62 -4.63
C ARG A 202 2.76 -2.24 -5.34
N GLY A 203 2.10 -1.19 -4.87
CA GLY A 203 0.76 -0.78 -5.28
C GLY A 203 0.75 0.19 -6.46
N VAL A 204 1.79 1.00 -6.63
CA VAL A 204 1.73 2.15 -7.55
C VAL A 204 2.41 1.89 -8.88
N SER A 205 3.26 0.87 -9.00
CA SER A 205 3.79 0.52 -10.31
C SER A 205 4.27 -0.92 -10.34
N CYS A 206 3.98 -1.60 -11.44
CA CYS A 206 4.74 -2.78 -11.87
C CYS A 206 6.22 -2.42 -12.14
N SER A 207 6.76 -1.36 -11.55
CA SER A 207 8.06 -0.79 -11.86
C SER A 207 8.94 -0.83 -10.62
N LEU A 208 10.18 -1.21 -10.84
CA LEU A 208 11.23 -1.34 -9.84
C LEU A 208 12.30 -0.33 -10.19
N ALA A 209 12.68 0.53 -9.25
CA ALA A 209 13.75 1.50 -9.49
C ALA A 209 15.08 0.78 -9.72
N LEU A 210 15.82 1.17 -10.76
CA LEU A 210 17.15 0.61 -10.99
C LEU A 210 18.12 1.08 -9.90
N PRO A 211 19.00 0.19 -9.37
CA PRO A 211 19.98 0.58 -8.37
C PRO A 211 21.00 1.54 -8.98
N SER A 212 21.55 2.43 -8.16
CA SER A 212 22.56 3.43 -8.57
C SER A 212 23.83 2.82 -9.18
N ALA A 213 24.07 1.53 -8.99
CA ALA A 213 25.16 0.80 -9.65
C ALA A 213 25.01 0.74 -11.18
N VAL A 214 23.78 0.89 -11.70
CA VAL A 214 23.45 1.00 -13.13
C VAL A 214 23.42 2.49 -13.51
N ASP A 215 24.61 3.08 -13.59
CA ASP A 215 24.83 4.52 -13.84
C ASP A 215 25.17 4.84 -15.31
N ASP A 216 25.29 3.82 -16.16
CA ASP A 216 25.57 3.96 -17.58
C ASP A 216 24.85 2.90 -18.43
N ILE A 217 24.63 3.22 -19.72
CA ILE A 217 23.88 2.38 -20.67
C ILE A 217 24.54 1.02 -20.89
N GLY A 218 25.87 0.92 -20.80
CA GLY A 218 26.60 -0.34 -20.96
C GLY A 218 26.26 -1.38 -19.88
N LYS A 219 25.83 -0.92 -18.70
CA LYS A 219 25.44 -1.79 -17.58
C LYS A 219 24.02 -2.32 -17.67
N LEU A 220 23.18 -1.80 -18.59
CA LEU A 220 21.80 -2.27 -18.76
C LEU A 220 21.73 -3.74 -19.18
N SER A 221 22.75 -4.22 -19.90
CA SER A 221 22.90 -5.63 -20.29
C SER A 221 23.30 -6.57 -19.13
N LEU A 222 23.47 -6.03 -17.92
CA LEU A 222 23.90 -6.76 -16.73
C LEU A 222 22.84 -6.77 -15.61
N VAL A 223 21.61 -6.37 -15.92
CA VAL A 223 20.50 -6.28 -14.98
C VAL A 223 19.59 -7.49 -15.14
N ASN A 224 19.29 -8.17 -14.04
CA ASN A 224 18.29 -9.22 -14.00
C ASN A 224 17.23 -8.88 -12.97
N VAL A 225 15.97 -9.22 -13.26
CA VAL A 225 14.87 -9.11 -12.32
C VAL A 225 14.43 -10.50 -11.92
N ALA A 226 14.38 -10.78 -10.62
CA ALA A 226 13.92 -12.05 -10.09
C ALA A 226 12.63 -11.86 -9.28
N LEU A 227 11.70 -12.80 -9.41
CA LEU A 227 10.56 -12.94 -8.52
C LEU A 227 10.74 -14.16 -7.63
N THR A 228 10.50 -13.99 -6.33
CA THR A 228 10.53 -15.07 -5.34
C THR A 228 9.16 -15.19 -4.70
N THR A 229 8.56 -16.38 -4.75
CA THR A 229 7.32 -16.69 -4.04
C THR A 229 7.54 -17.81 -3.04
N ALA A 230 6.71 -17.87 -2.00
CA ALA A 230 6.71 -18.97 -1.04
C ALA A 230 6.40 -20.33 -1.68
N ALA A 231 5.70 -20.34 -2.83
CA ALA A 231 5.22 -21.55 -3.50
C ALA A 231 6.16 -22.09 -4.60
N CYS A 232 6.89 -21.23 -5.33
CA CYS A 232 7.65 -21.62 -6.53
C CYS A 232 9.18 -21.40 -6.46
N GLY A 233 9.73 -20.92 -5.34
CA GLY A 233 11.15 -20.59 -5.26
C GLY A 233 11.54 -19.40 -6.15
N ARG A 234 12.83 -19.01 -6.12
CA ARG A 234 13.35 -17.86 -6.88
C ARG A 234 13.33 -18.13 -8.38
N ARG A 235 12.82 -17.18 -9.17
CA ARG A 235 12.74 -17.26 -10.62
C ARG A 235 13.22 -15.96 -11.27
N VAL A 236 14.22 -16.08 -12.15
CA VAL A 236 14.69 -14.94 -12.97
C VAL A 236 13.73 -14.74 -14.15
N LEU A 237 13.30 -13.50 -14.34
CA LEU A 237 12.41 -13.08 -15.41
C LEU A 237 13.22 -12.73 -16.67
N SER A 238 12.70 -13.14 -17.83
CA SER A 238 13.28 -12.72 -19.11
C SER A 238 13.00 -11.24 -19.37
N TYR A 239 14.03 -10.53 -19.82
CA TYR A 239 13.89 -9.21 -20.42
C TYR A 239 13.17 -9.30 -21.77
N VAL A 240 12.38 -8.28 -22.08
CA VAL A 240 11.76 -8.06 -23.39
C VAL A 240 12.01 -6.63 -23.86
N ASP A 241 12.16 -6.45 -25.17
CA ASP A 241 12.61 -5.19 -25.76
C ASP A 241 11.60 -4.05 -25.58
N SER A 242 10.31 -4.37 -25.47
CA SER A 242 9.27 -3.36 -25.29
C SER A 242 8.09 -3.86 -24.49
N ALA A 243 7.25 -2.91 -24.04
CA ALA A 243 5.97 -3.23 -23.42
C ALA A 243 5.03 -4.02 -24.36
N ALA A 244 5.19 -3.92 -25.69
CA ALA A 244 4.39 -4.69 -26.64
C ALA A 244 4.77 -6.18 -26.64
N ASP A 245 6.03 -6.50 -26.34
CA ASP A 245 6.57 -7.87 -26.28
C ASP A 245 6.19 -8.60 -25.00
N CYS A 246 5.61 -7.89 -24.03
CA CYS A 246 4.96 -8.47 -22.85
C CYS A 246 3.70 -9.30 -23.17
N ALA A 247 3.36 -9.54 -24.45
CA ALA A 247 2.22 -10.35 -24.88
C ALA A 247 2.26 -11.80 -24.36
N SER A 248 3.45 -12.34 -24.06
CA SER A 248 3.61 -13.65 -23.39
C SER A 248 3.22 -13.62 -21.89
N GLY A 249 2.90 -12.44 -21.37
CA GLY A 249 2.48 -12.17 -19.99
C GLY A 249 3.66 -12.02 -19.03
N ASP A 250 4.72 -12.81 -19.20
CA ASP A 250 5.82 -12.91 -18.24
C ASP A 250 7.07 -12.17 -18.71
N GLY A 251 7.84 -11.60 -17.78
CA GLY A 251 9.07 -10.88 -18.09
C GLY A 251 9.08 -9.47 -17.53
N TRP A 252 10.00 -8.66 -18.05
CA TRP A 252 10.13 -7.25 -17.70
C TRP A 252 10.82 -6.48 -18.84
N THR A 253 10.64 -5.16 -18.87
CA THR A 253 11.25 -4.24 -19.83
C THR A 253 11.76 -2.99 -19.11
N TYR A 254 12.47 -2.10 -19.79
CA TYR A 254 12.88 -0.82 -19.21
C TYR A 254 11.80 0.26 -19.39
N ASP A 255 11.80 1.28 -18.54
CA ASP A 255 10.91 2.45 -18.70
C ASP A 255 11.24 3.30 -19.93
N VAL A 256 12.45 3.18 -20.44
CA VAL A 256 12.90 3.80 -21.69
C VAL A 256 13.66 2.74 -22.50
N ASP A 257 13.48 2.76 -23.83
CA ASP A 257 14.21 1.89 -24.74
C ASP A 257 15.73 2.09 -24.58
N PRO A 258 16.52 1.05 -24.24
CA PRO A 258 17.97 1.14 -24.08
C PRO A 258 18.71 1.64 -25.33
N THR A 259 18.14 1.45 -26.53
CA THR A 259 18.73 1.88 -27.80
C THR A 259 18.57 3.38 -28.06
N SER A 260 17.69 4.06 -27.32
CA SER A 260 17.40 5.49 -27.47
C SER A 260 18.55 6.42 -27.05
N GLY A 261 19.58 5.89 -26.38
CA GLY A 261 20.66 6.68 -25.80
C GLY A 261 20.30 7.42 -24.51
N THR A 262 19.09 7.20 -23.98
CA THR A 262 18.67 7.69 -22.66
C THR A 262 18.81 6.58 -21.64
N LEU A 263 19.41 6.87 -20.48
CA LEU A 263 19.55 5.89 -19.40
C LEU A 263 18.17 5.62 -18.76
N PRO A 264 17.66 4.39 -18.80
CA PRO A 264 16.46 4.00 -18.08
C PRO A 264 16.63 4.18 -16.58
N LYS A 265 15.52 4.40 -15.87
CA LYS A 265 15.52 4.54 -14.41
C LYS A 265 14.76 3.43 -13.72
N LYS A 266 13.97 2.65 -14.46
CA LYS A 266 13.09 1.63 -13.88
C LYS A 266 13.04 0.38 -14.75
N ALA A 267 12.87 -0.76 -14.10
CA ALA A 267 12.45 -2.02 -14.72
C ALA A 267 10.95 -2.19 -14.54
N ILE A 268 10.19 -2.32 -15.63
CA ILE A 268 8.74 -2.51 -15.67
C ILE A 268 8.43 -3.99 -15.91
N LEU A 269 7.79 -4.65 -14.94
CA LEU A 269 7.30 -6.01 -15.03
C LEU A 269 6.17 -6.13 -16.07
N CYS A 270 6.23 -7.18 -16.89
CA CYS A 270 5.13 -7.56 -17.78
C CYS A 270 3.89 -7.99 -16.97
N PRO A 271 2.67 -8.00 -17.57
CA PRO A 271 1.41 -8.15 -16.83
C PRO A 271 1.36 -9.33 -15.85
N LEU A 272 1.72 -10.55 -16.26
CA LEU A 272 1.70 -11.75 -15.41
C LEU A 272 2.80 -11.73 -14.33
N SER A 273 3.96 -11.15 -14.63
CA SER A 273 5.00 -10.90 -13.63
C SER A 273 4.54 -9.88 -12.59
N CYS A 274 3.87 -8.82 -13.05
CA CYS A 274 3.31 -7.81 -12.16
C CYS A 274 2.18 -8.35 -11.30
N GLU A 275 1.30 -9.18 -11.85
CA GLU A 275 0.24 -9.86 -11.08
C GLU A 275 0.84 -10.68 -9.93
N ARG A 276 1.92 -11.43 -10.19
CA ARG A 276 2.62 -12.20 -9.15
C ARG A 276 3.28 -11.30 -8.11
N TYR A 277 3.94 -10.22 -8.55
CA TYR A 277 4.53 -9.23 -7.66
C TYR A 277 3.47 -8.59 -6.75
N ARG A 278 2.34 -8.16 -7.31
CA ARG A 278 1.20 -7.65 -6.56
C ARG A 278 0.64 -8.70 -5.60
N ALA A 279 0.50 -9.95 -6.03
CA ALA A 279 0.06 -11.07 -5.20
C ALA A 279 1.03 -11.46 -4.06
N GLY A 280 2.14 -10.75 -3.89
CA GLY A 280 3.07 -10.92 -2.75
C GLY A 280 4.37 -11.63 -3.09
N ALA A 281 4.72 -11.80 -4.37
CA ALA A 281 6.08 -12.20 -4.75
C ALA A 281 7.06 -11.07 -4.40
N GLU A 282 8.21 -11.41 -3.83
CA GLU A 282 9.31 -10.45 -3.67
C GLU A 282 10.00 -10.25 -5.02
N ALA A 283 10.21 -8.99 -5.42
CA ALA A 283 10.97 -8.65 -6.61
C ALA A 283 12.36 -8.13 -6.25
N THR A 284 13.40 -8.70 -6.85
CA THR A 284 14.80 -8.31 -6.60
C THR A 284 15.45 -7.93 -7.93
N ILE A 285 16.16 -6.79 -7.95
CA ILE A 285 17.06 -6.44 -9.05
C ILE A 285 18.46 -6.92 -8.71
N GLU A 286 19.05 -7.68 -9.62
CA GLU A 286 20.38 -8.24 -9.52
C GLU A 286 21.26 -7.63 -10.62
N VAL A 287 22.46 -7.18 -10.25
CA VAL A 287 23.38 -6.54 -11.20
C VAL A 287 24.70 -7.32 -11.25
N GLY A 288 25.22 -7.52 -12.46
CA GLY A 288 26.57 -8.06 -12.70
C GLY A 288 26.62 -9.34 -13.53
N CYS A 289 25.46 -9.96 -13.80
CA CYS A 289 25.33 -11.09 -14.73
C CYS A 289 24.60 -10.63 -15.99
N LEU A 290 24.95 -11.20 -17.14
CA LEU A 290 24.23 -10.91 -18.39
C LEU A 290 22.72 -11.08 -18.21
N THR A 291 21.97 -10.10 -18.71
CA THR A 291 20.51 -10.06 -18.64
C THR A 291 19.91 -11.25 -19.38
N GLN A 292 19.06 -12.02 -18.71
CA GLN A 292 18.36 -13.14 -19.32
C GLN A 292 17.40 -12.65 -20.41
N GLY A 293 17.53 -13.16 -21.63
CA GLY A 293 16.70 -12.75 -22.77
C GLY A 293 17.18 -11.48 -23.48
N TRP A 294 18.36 -10.95 -23.11
CA TRP A 294 18.96 -9.82 -23.81
C TRP A 294 19.37 -10.19 -25.23
N THR A 295 18.77 -9.54 -26.22
CA THR A 295 19.17 -9.62 -27.63
C THR A 295 19.74 -8.27 -28.05
N GLN A 296 20.95 -8.28 -28.62
CA GLN A 296 21.62 -7.09 -29.16
C GLN A 296 21.05 -6.67 -30.52
#